data_AF-A0A3B3BJS4-F1
#
_entry.id   AF-A0A3B3BJS4-F1
#
_cell.length_a   1.000
_cell.length_b   1.000
_cell.length_c   1.000
_cell.angle_alpha   90.00
_cell.angle_beta   90.00
_cell.angle_gamma   90.00
#
_symmetry.space_group_name_H-M   'P 1'
#
loop_
_entity.id
_entity.type
_entity.pdbx_description
1 polymer ?
#
loop_
_entity_poly.entity_id
_entity_poly.type
_entity_poly.pdbx_seq_one_letter_code
_entity_poly.pdbx_strand_id
1 'polypeptide(L)'
;MEALWMVSVTFLSIGYGDVVPHTYCGRSICLLTGIMGAGCTVLVVAVVARKLELSRAEKHVHNFMMDSHISKRIKIAAANVLRETWLIYKHTKLSRERDDTRVRMHQRKLLLAIQQLRRVKMEKRILADQGNTLVDLHKMSSLMYDVLSEVQGCRGELHTHVHSLEKSVQELREGFRILMPLLSSTLSTQNCSIRHLLREREGKGEKRSQLSLEEILLTKTKKPSSAPHSSDLVN
;
A
#
# COMPACT_ATOMS: atom_id res chain seq x y z
N MET A 1 -23.47 -43.40 41.07
CA MET A 1 -22.39 -43.80 40.16
C MET A 1 -22.77 -43.50 38.72
N GLU A 2 -24.01 -43.78 38.31
CA GLU A 2 -24.61 -43.40 37.01
C GLU A 2 -24.33 -41.97 36.52
N ALA A 3 -24.38 -40.96 37.39
CA ALA A 3 -24.13 -39.57 37.00
C ALA A 3 -22.67 -39.30 36.56
N LEU A 4 -21.69 -39.94 37.21
CA LEU A 4 -20.28 -39.80 36.84
C LEU A 4 -19.96 -40.53 35.52
N TRP A 5 -20.60 -41.68 35.32
CA TRP A 5 -20.54 -42.43 34.07
C TRP A 5 -21.07 -41.61 32.90
N MET A 6 -22.28 -41.06 33.07
CA MET A 6 -22.93 -40.23 32.07
C MET A 6 -22.11 -38.98 31.72
N VAL A 7 -21.58 -38.26 32.72
CA VAL A 7 -20.72 -37.08 32.51
C VAL A 7 -19.43 -37.44 31.75
N SER A 8 -18.83 -38.60 32.01
CA SER A 8 -17.62 -39.07 31.31
C SER A 8 -17.91 -39.45 29.85
N VAL A 9 -19.03 -40.12 29.58
CA VAL A 9 -19.49 -40.50 28.23
C VAL A 9 -19.85 -39.27 27.39
N THR A 10 -20.46 -38.25 28.02
CA THR A 10 -20.75 -36.96 27.38
C THR A 10 -19.48 -36.16 27.13
N PHE A 11 -18.53 -36.13 28.08
CA PHE A 11 -17.24 -35.44 27.90
C PHE A 11 -16.46 -36.01 26.71
N LEU A 12 -16.49 -37.34 26.54
CA LEU A 12 -15.87 -38.01 25.40
C LEU A 12 -16.69 -37.92 24.10
N SER A 13 -17.85 -37.24 24.12
CA SER A 13 -18.78 -37.08 22.99
C SER A 13 -19.25 -38.40 22.35
N ILE A 14 -19.34 -39.49 23.12
CA ILE A 14 -19.82 -40.80 22.62
C ILE A 14 -21.35 -40.86 22.63
N GLY A 15 -21.97 -40.55 23.77
CA GLY A 15 -23.43 -40.42 23.92
C GLY A 15 -24.23 -41.69 23.59
N TYR A 16 -24.03 -42.79 24.34
CA TYR A 16 -24.76 -44.06 24.13
C TYR A 16 -26.29 -43.94 24.24
N GLY A 17 -26.81 -43.01 25.04
CA GLY A 17 -28.25 -42.73 25.16
C GLY A 17 -29.01 -43.66 26.12
N ASP A 18 -28.29 -44.47 26.89
CA ASP A 18 -28.78 -45.39 27.93
C ASP A 18 -29.26 -44.67 29.20
N VAL A 19 -28.63 -43.53 29.54
CA VAL A 19 -29.00 -42.69 30.70
C VAL A 19 -29.15 -41.23 30.25
N VAL A 20 -30.35 -40.65 30.38
CA VAL A 20 -30.71 -39.30 29.89
C VAL A 20 -31.15 -38.41 31.06
N PRO A 21 -30.72 -37.13 31.15
CA PRO A 21 -31.10 -36.29 32.26
C PRO A 21 -32.52 -35.76 32.01
N HIS A 22 -33.46 -36.15 32.87
CA HIS A 22 -34.84 -35.69 32.79
C HIS A 22 -35.05 -34.31 33.45
N THR A 23 -34.10 -33.85 34.27
CA THR A 23 -34.15 -32.53 34.92
C THR A 23 -33.48 -31.45 34.08
N TYR A 24 -34.01 -30.22 34.15
CA TYR A 24 -33.44 -29.07 33.44
C TYR A 24 -31.98 -28.79 33.86
N CYS A 25 -31.67 -28.88 35.16
CA CYS A 25 -30.30 -28.70 35.66
C CYS A 25 -29.34 -29.76 35.11
N GLY A 26 -29.77 -31.03 34.98
CA GLY A 26 -28.95 -32.10 34.42
C GLY A 26 -28.68 -31.93 32.93
N ARG A 27 -29.65 -31.40 32.17
CA ARG A 27 -29.48 -31.07 30.76
C ARG A 27 -28.45 -29.95 30.55
N SER A 28 -28.49 -28.89 31.38
CA SER A 28 -27.51 -27.81 31.32
C SER A 28 -26.09 -28.29 31.64
N ILE A 29 -25.91 -29.14 32.67
CA ILE A 29 -24.61 -29.70 33.03
C ILE A 29 -24.06 -30.60 31.90
N CYS A 30 -24.91 -31.41 31.28
CA CYS A 30 -24.54 -32.25 30.14
C CYS A 30 -24.04 -31.41 28.95
N LEU A 31 -24.75 -30.33 28.61
CA LEU A 31 -24.34 -29.40 27.55
C LEU A 31 -22.99 -28.72 27.84
N LEU A 32 -22.81 -28.20 29.05
CA LEU A 32 -21.55 -27.55 29.45
C LEU A 32 -20.38 -28.54 29.44
N THR A 33 -20.61 -29.77 29.90
CA THR A 33 -19.62 -30.85 29.88
C THR A 33 -19.22 -31.22 28.45
N GLY A 34 -20.20 -31.31 27.53
CA GLY A 34 -19.94 -31.57 26.12
C GLY A 34 -19.10 -30.47 25.46
N ILE A 35 -19.38 -29.19 25.75
CA ILE A 35 -18.59 -28.05 25.25
C ILE A 35 -17.15 -28.11 25.79
N MET A 36 -16.98 -28.40 27.08
CA MET A 36 -15.65 -28.57 27.69
C MET A 36 -14.89 -29.76 27.10
N GLY A 37 -15.55 -30.89 26.86
CA GLY A 37 -14.96 -32.09 26.23
C GLY A 37 -14.52 -31.85 24.79
N ALA A 38 -15.34 -31.16 24.01
CA ALA A 38 -14.99 -30.72 22.66
C ALA A 38 -13.78 -29.75 22.69
N GLY A 39 -13.79 -28.77 23.59
CA GLY A 39 -12.67 -27.84 23.78
C GLY A 39 -11.36 -28.54 24.17
N CYS A 40 -11.44 -29.54 25.06
CA CYS A 40 -10.29 -30.36 25.46
C CYS A 40 -9.74 -31.14 24.25
N THR A 41 -10.61 -31.73 23.43
CA THR A 41 -10.21 -32.47 22.23
C THR A 41 -9.51 -31.57 21.23
N VAL A 42 -10.03 -30.36 20.98
CA VAL A 42 -9.39 -29.37 20.09
C VAL A 42 -8.02 -28.95 20.62
N LEU A 43 -7.90 -28.70 21.92
CA LEU A 43 -6.61 -28.36 22.54
C LEU A 43 -5.60 -29.48 22.40
N VAL A 44 -6.00 -30.73 22.64
CA VAL A 44 -5.14 -31.91 22.47
C VAL A 44 -4.69 -32.04 21.01
N VAL A 45 -5.62 -31.96 20.05
CA VAL A 45 -5.28 -32.02 18.61
C VAL A 45 -4.36 -30.88 18.21
N ALA A 46 -4.56 -29.66 18.71
CA ALA A 46 -3.70 -28.52 18.43
C ALA A 46 -2.30 -28.64 19.05
N VAL A 47 -2.17 -29.20 20.26
CA VAL A 47 -0.87 -29.48 20.88
C VAL A 47 -0.16 -30.61 20.15
N VAL A 48 -0.87 -31.69 19.81
CA VAL A 48 -0.35 -32.81 19.04
C VAL A 48 0.10 -32.33 17.66
N ALA A 49 -0.69 -31.52 16.95
CA ALA A 49 -0.30 -30.92 15.68
C ALA A 49 0.98 -30.08 15.82
N ARG A 50 1.09 -29.22 16.84
CA ARG A 50 2.31 -28.43 17.12
C ARG A 50 3.54 -29.28 17.49
N LYS A 51 3.34 -30.48 18.02
CA LYS A 51 4.41 -31.45 18.32
C LYS A 51 4.74 -32.36 17.14
N LEU A 52 3.76 -32.63 16.26
CA LEU A 52 3.89 -33.43 15.03
C LEU A 52 4.34 -32.60 13.82
N GLU A 53 4.19 -31.28 13.86
CA GLU A 53 4.94 -30.34 13.02
C GLU A 53 6.41 -30.46 13.44
N LEU A 54 7.06 -31.50 12.90
CA LEU A 54 8.40 -31.97 13.19
C LEU A 54 9.32 -30.87 13.73
N SER A 55 9.95 -31.13 14.87
CA SER A 55 11.05 -30.32 15.38
C SER A 55 12.03 -30.05 14.24
N ARG A 56 12.37 -28.77 13.99
CA ARG A 56 13.18 -28.31 12.84
C ARG A 56 14.44 -29.16 12.58
N ALA A 57 15.01 -29.75 13.63
CA ALA A 57 16.15 -30.66 13.55
C ALA A 57 15.84 -32.00 12.86
N GLU A 58 14.69 -32.63 13.13
CA GLU A 58 14.29 -33.90 12.51
C GLU A 58 14.01 -33.72 11.02
N LYS A 59 13.42 -32.58 10.63
CA LYS A 59 13.22 -32.22 9.21
C LYS A 59 14.55 -32.08 8.47
N HIS A 60 15.58 -31.53 9.11
CA HIS A 60 16.92 -31.43 8.53
C HIS A 60 17.58 -32.81 8.36
N VAL A 61 17.49 -33.68 9.36
CA VAL A 61 18.00 -35.06 9.29
C VAL A 61 17.24 -35.87 8.24
N HIS A 62 15.91 -35.75 8.17
CA HIS A 62 15.08 -36.41 7.17
C HIS A 62 15.40 -35.91 5.75
N ASN A 63 15.60 -34.61 5.56
CA ASN A 63 15.99 -34.06 4.27
C ASN A 63 17.38 -34.56 3.84
N PHE A 64 18.35 -34.58 4.76
CA PHE A 64 19.67 -35.14 4.49
C PHE A 64 19.63 -36.64 4.16
N MET A 65 18.83 -37.41 4.91
CA MET A 65 18.66 -38.84 4.67
C MET A 65 18.00 -39.10 3.30
N MET A 66 16.98 -38.31 2.96
CA MET A 66 16.29 -38.37 1.68
C MET A 66 17.22 -38.01 0.52
N ASP A 67 18.02 -36.95 0.63
CA ASP A 67 19.00 -36.53 -0.37
C ASP A 67 20.11 -37.57 -0.60
N SER A 68 20.60 -38.18 0.48
CA SER A 68 21.57 -39.28 0.41
C SER A 68 20.98 -40.51 -0.28
N HIS A 69 19.75 -40.86 0.04
CA HIS A 69 19.05 -42.01 -0.54
C HIS A 69 18.72 -41.79 -2.02
N ILE A 70 18.23 -40.61 -2.40
CA ILE A 70 17.96 -40.24 -3.81
C ILE A 70 19.24 -40.25 -4.62
N SER A 71 20.33 -39.68 -4.11
CA SER A 71 21.62 -39.67 -4.80
C SER A 71 22.17 -41.08 -5.04
N LYS A 72 21.98 -42.00 -4.07
CA LYS A 72 22.31 -43.43 -4.26
C LYS A 72 21.43 -44.08 -5.33
N ARG A 73 20.11 -43.85 -5.30
CA ARG A 73 19.17 -44.42 -6.28
C ARG A 73 19.44 -43.95 -7.71
N ILE A 74 19.83 -42.70 -7.93
CA ILE A 74 20.24 -42.19 -9.25
C ILE A 74 21.43 -42.98 -9.78
N LYS A 75 22.47 -43.18 -8.95
CA LYS A 75 23.67 -43.93 -9.33
C LYS A 75 23.35 -45.38 -9.69
N ILE A 76 22.50 -46.04 -8.89
CA ILE A 76 22.06 -47.42 -9.14
C ILE A 76 21.24 -47.52 -10.43
N ALA A 77 20.27 -46.63 -10.64
CA ALA A 77 19.45 -46.62 -11.84
C ALA A 77 20.29 -46.36 -13.10
N ALA A 78 21.24 -45.43 -13.05
CA ALA A 78 22.17 -45.16 -14.15
C ALA A 78 23.05 -46.38 -14.47
N ALA A 79 23.58 -47.06 -13.45
CA ALA A 79 24.36 -48.29 -13.63
C ALA A 79 23.53 -49.40 -14.31
N ASN A 80 22.26 -49.56 -13.92
CA ASN A 80 21.36 -50.52 -14.57
C ASN A 80 21.06 -50.15 -16.03
N VAL A 81 20.88 -48.87 -16.35
CA VAL A 81 20.71 -48.42 -17.74
C VAL A 81 21.94 -48.80 -18.58
N LEU A 82 23.15 -48.53 -18.08
CA LEU A 82 24.39 -48.88 -18.78
C LEU A 82 24.53 -50.40 -18.97
N ARG A 83 24.24 -51.17 -17.92
CA ARG A 83 24.29 -52.65 -17.95
C ARG A 83 23.34 -53.23 -18.99
N GLU A 84 22.09 -52.80 -19.00
CA GLU A 84 21.07 -53.33 -19.93
C GLU A 84 21.36 -52.88 -21.37
N THR A 85 21.80 -51.64 -21.59
CA THR A 85 22.25 -51.17 -22.93
C THR A 85 23.42 -51.99 -23.46
N TRP A 86 24.42 -52.28 -22.62
CA TRP A 86 25.55 -53.12 -23.01
C TRP A 86 25.13 -54.57 -23.31
N LEU A 87 24.25 -55.16 -22.49
CA LEU A 87 23.74 -56.52 -22.71
C LEU A 87 22.94 -56.62 -24.02
N ILE A 88 22.14 -55.60 -24.36
CA ILE A 88 21.45 -55.51 -25.65
C ILE A 88 22.47 -55.48 -26.79
N TYR A 89 23.49 -54.62 -26.71
CA TYR A 89 24.53 -54.54 -27.74
C TYR A 89 25.27 -55.89 -27.92
N LYS A 90 25.65 -56.53 -26.81
CA LYS A 90 26.30 -57.85 -26.83
C LYS A 90 25.45 -58.90 -27.54
N HIS A 91 24.17 -59.03 -27.18
CA HIS A 91 23.28 -60.04 -27.74
C HIS A 91 22.79 -59.74 -29.17
N THR A 92 22.87 -58.50 -29.62
CA THR A 92 22.47 -58.09 -30.98
C THR A 92 23.61 -58.03 -31.98
N LYS A 93 24.83 -57.67 -31.56
CA LYS A 93 25.97 -57.39 -32.45
C LYS A 93 27.19 -58.28 -32.25
N LEU A 94 27.42 -58.81 -31.05
CA LEU A 94 28.62 -59.62 -30.73
C LEU A 94 28.33 -61.13 -30.63
N SER A 95 27.05 -61.53 -30.52
CA SER A 95 26.65 -62.94 -30.44
C SER A 95 26.58 -63.58 -31.83
N ARG A 96 27.23 -64.74 -32.00
CA ARG A 96 27.21 -65.53 -33.24
C ARG A 96 25.81 -66.02 -33.62
N GLU A 97 24.93 -66.17 -32.63
CA GLU A 97 23.53 -66.54 -32.81
C GLU A 97 22.64 -65.48 -32.14
N ARG A 98 21.64 -64.97 -32.87
CA ARG A 98 20.79 -63.86 -32.43
C ARG A 98 19.63 -64.40 -31.59
N ASP A 99 19.71 -64.23 -30.28
CA ASP A 99 18.63 -64.62 -29.37
C ASP A 99 17.64 -63.47 -29.14
N ASP A 100 16.59 -63.44 -29.97
CA ASP A 100 15.54 -62.41 -29.94
C ASP A 100 14.72 -62.41 -28.65
N THR A 101 14.69 -63.52 -27.90
CA THR A 101 13.98 -63.59 -26.61
C THR A 101 14.76 -62.86 -25.53
N ARG A 102 16.09 -63.07 -25.48
CA ARG A 102 16.98 -62.36 -24.55
C ARG A 102 17.05 -60.87 -24.87
N VAL A 103 17.10 -60.48 -26.14
CA VAL A 103 17.10 -59.06 -26.53
C VAL A 103 15.84 -58.34 -26.05
N ARG A 104 14.65 -58.93 -26.26
CA ARG A 104 13.38 -58.36 -25.77
C ARG A 104 13.31 -58.25 -24.25
N MET A 105 13.88 -59.22 -23.53
CA MET A 105 13.97 -59.16 -22.07
C MET A 105 14.84 -57.98 -21.59
N HIS A 106 16.04 -57.80 -22.15
CA HIS A 106 16.93 -56.70 -21.77
C HIS A 106 16.38 -55.34 -22.21
N GLN A 107 15.69 -55.26 -23.35
CA GLN A 107 14.98 -54.03 -23.77
C GLN A 107 13.89 -53.62 -22.75
N ARG A 108 13.09 -54.57 -22.25
CA ARG A 108 12.09 -54.29 -21.20
C ARG A 108 12.77 -53.80 -19.91
N LYS A 109 13.86 -54.46 -19.49
CA LYS A 109 14.64 -54.05 -18.31
C LYS A 109 15.28 -52.67 -18.48
N LEU A 110 15.79 -52.35 -19.68
CA LEU A 110 16.33 -51.03 -20.02
C LEU A 110 15.24 -49.96 -19.90
N LEU A 111 14.05 -50.19 -20.48
CA LEU A 111 12.93 -49.26 -20.39
C LEU A 111 12.53 -49.02 -18.93
N LEU A 112 12.45 -50.08 -18.11
CA LEU A 112 12.18 -49.95 -16.68
C LEU A 112 13.27 -49.13 -15.98
N ALA A 113 14.55 -49.40 -16.25
CA ALA A 113 15.66 -48.65 -15.66
C ALA A 113 15.63 -47.16 -16.04
N ILE A 114 15.30 -46.84 -17.31
CA ILE A 114 15.12 -45.46 -17.78
C ILE A 114 13.94 -44.78 -17.07
N GLN A 115 12.81 -45.46 -16.95
CA GLN A 115 11.63 -44.91 -16.25
C GLN A 115 11.94 -44.67 -14.77
N GLN A 116 12.64 -45.60 -14.10
CA GLN A 116 13.07 -45.42 -12.71
C GLN A 116 14.03 -44.23 -12.58
N LEU A 117 15.01 -44.10 -13.48
CA LEU A 117 15.93 -42.95 -13.49
C LEU A 117 15.19 -41.62 -13.67
N ARG A 118 14.19 -41.56 -14.56
CA ARG A 118 13.34 -40.37 -14.76
C ARG A 118 12.52 -40.03 -13.52
N ARG A 119 11.91 -41.03 -12.87
CA ARG A 119 11.16 -40.85 -11.61
C ARG A 119 12.04 -40.26 -10.52
N VAL A 120 13.17 -40.90 -10.22
CA VAL A 120 14.09 -40.43 -9.17
C VAL A 120 14.68 -39.04 -9.51
N LYS A 121 14.93 -38.75 -10.79
CA LYS A 121 15.36 -37.41 -11.24
C LYS A 121 14.27 -36.35 -11.07
N MET A 122 12.99 -36.71 -11.25
CA MET A 122 11.87 -35.80 -11.00
C MET A 122 11.71 -35.53 -9.51
N GLU A 123 11.75 -36.57 -8.67
CA GLU A 123 11.73 -36.44 -7.20
C GLU A 123 12.85 -35.52 -6.70
N LYS A 124 14.07 -35.68 -7.22
CA LYS A 124 15.19 -34.78 -6.89
C LYS A 124 14.93 -33.31 -7.29
N ARG A 125 14.28 -33.07 -8.43
CA ARG A 125 13.94 -31.71 -8.87
C ARG A 125 12.90 -31.07 -7.97
N ILE A 126 11.85 -31.80 -7.61
CA ILE A 126 10.81 -31.32 -6.70
C ILE A 126 11.42 -30.88 -5.36
N LEU A 127 12.35 -31.66 -4.80
CA LEU A 127 13.05 -31.28 -3.56
C LEU A 127 13.94 -30.04 -3.73
N ALA A 128 14.63 -29.91 -4.86
CA ALA A 128 15.43 -28.72 -5.16
C ALA A 128 14.54 -27.46 -5.29
N ASP A 129 13.40 -27.57 -5.97
CA ASP A 129 12.44 -26.47 -6.15
C ASP A 129 11.82 -26.03 -4.80
N GLN A 130 11.58 -26.97 -3.88
CA GLN A 130 11.15 -26.64 -2.51
C GLN A 130 12.21 -25.84 -1.73
N GLY A 131 13.50 -26.11 -1.93
CA GLY A 131 14.57 -25.30 -1.36
C GLY A 131 14.65 -23.91 -2.00
N ASN A 132 14.51 -23.85 -3.32
CA ASN A 132 14.57 -22.59 -4.08
C ASN A 132 13.43 -21.64 -3.73
N THR A 133 12.21 -22.14 -3.55
CA THR A 133 11.06 -21.29 -3.16
C THR A 133 11.27 -20.56 -1.84
N LEU A 134 11.90 -21.18 -0.83
CA LEU A 134 12.23 -20.51 0.43
C LEU A 134 13.29 -19.43 0.25
N VAL A 135 14.31 -19.70 -0.58
CA VAL A 135 15.37 -18.73 -0.90
C VAL A 135 14.81 -17.55 -1.69
N ASP A 136 13.93 -17.82 -2.65
CA ASP A 136 13.28 -16.80 -3.47
C ASP A 136 12.33 -15.95 -2.64
N LEU A 137 11.63 -16.52 -1.66
CA LEU A 137 10.86 -15.76 -0.66
C LEU A 137 11.76 -14.83 0.17
N HIS A 138 12.93 -15.31 0.60
CA HIS A 138 13.87 -14.47 1.35
C HIS A 138 14.41 -13.31 0.49
N LYS A 139 14.77 -13.58 -0.77
CA LYS A 139 15.16 -12.55 -1.73
C LYS A 139 14.04 -11.54 -1.96
N MET A 140 12.80 -12.01 -2.14
CA MET A 140 11.63 -11.14 -2.30
C MET A 140 11.44 -10.24 -1.07
N SER A 141 11.60 -10.78 0.14
CA SER A 141 11.56 -9.98 1.37
C SER A 141 12.65 -8.91 1.39
N SER A 142 13.89 -9.25 1.01
CA SER A 142 14.99 -8.29 0.95
C SER A 142 14.71 -7.17 -0.05
N LEU A 143 14.32 -7.52 -1.28
CA LEU A 143 13.96 -6.55 -2.31
C LEU A 143 12.79 -5.67 -1.88
N MET A 144 11.82 -6.24 -1.17
CA MET A 144 10.69 -5.49 -0.62
C MET A 144 11.15 -4.46 0.42
N TYR A 145 12.12 -4.79 1.28
CA TYR A 145 12.69 -3.82 2.22
C TYR A 145 13.40 -2.67 1.50
N ASP A 146 14.17 -2.96 0.45
CA ASP A 146 14.87 -1.94 -0.33
C ASP A 146 13.88 -0.99 -1.01
N VAL A 147 12.87 -1.53 -1.70
CA VAL A 147 11.80 -0.73 -2.34
C VAL A 147 11.03 0.09 -1.30
N LEU A 148 10.72 -0.50 -0.13
CA LEU A 148 10.04 0.23 0.93
C LEU A 148 10.89 1.40 1.44
N SER A 149 12.21 1.21 1.57
CA SER A 149 13.14 2.27 1.95
C SER A 149 13.15 3.42 0.93
N GLU A 150 13.19 3.10 -0.37
CA GLU A 150 13.10 4.11 -1.44
C GLU A 150 11.78 4.88 -1.39
N VAL A 151 10.65 4.19 -1.20
CA VAL A 151 9.33 4.82 -1.07
C VAL A 151 9.28 5.73 0.16
N GLN A 152 9.84 5.33 1.30
CA GLN A 152 9.92 6.19 2.48
C GLN A 152 10.79 7.42 2.22
N GLY A 153 11.90 7.26 1.49
CA GLY A 153 12.75 8.38 1.05
C GLY A 153 11.97 9.40 0.22
N CYS A 154 11.30 8.93 -0.84
CA CYS A 154 10.46 9.76 -1.69
C CYS A 154 9.31 10.42 -0.90
N ARG A 155 8.70 9.71 0.05
CA ARG A 155 7.66 10.27 0.94
C ARG A 155 8.21 11.38 1.82
N GLY A 156 9.45 11.24 2.29
CA GLY A 156 10.17 12.27 3.05
C GLY A 156 10.39 13.53 2.21
N GLU A 157 10.92 13.38 1.00
CA GLU A 157 11.10 14.49 0.06
C GLU A 157 9.77 15.19 -0.24
N LEU A 158 8.73 14.43 -0.57
CA LEU A 158 7.40 14.99 -0.83
C LEU A 158 6.87 15.80 0.37
N HIS A 159 7.07 15.31 1.59
CA HIS A 159 6.67 16.03 2.80
C HIS A 159 7.44 17.36 2.97
N THR A 160 8.74 17.38 2.63
CA THR A 160 9.51 18.63 2.66
C THR A 160 9.04 19.64 1.61
N HIS A 161 8.72 19.18 0.39
CA HIS A 161 8.16 20.03 -0.66
C HIS A 161 6.80 20.60 -0.27
N VAL A 162 5.91 19.78 0.31
CA VAL A 162 4.60 20.23 0.82
C VAL A 162 4.78 21.28 1.91
N HIS A 163 5.68 21.06 2.86
CA HIS A 163 5.94 22.02 3.93
C HIS A 163 6.53 23.35 3.41
N SER A 164 7.41 23.29 2.39
CA SER A 164 7.94 24.51 1.76
C SER A 164 6.84 25.28 1.03
N LEU A 165 5.94 24.57 0.34
CA LEU A 165 4.80 25.16 -0.35
C LEU A 165 3.84 25.82 0.64
N GLU A 166 3.53 25.15 1.74
CA GLU A 166 2.69 25.68 2.81
C GLU A 166 3.28 26.98 3.39
N LYS A 167 4.59 27.00 3.64
CA LYS A 167 5.29 28.21 4.10
C LYS A 167 5.20 29.35 3.09
N SER A 168 5.38 29.06 1.81
CA SER A 168 5.29 30.05 0.73
C SER A 168 3.88 30.64 0.63
N VAL A 169 2.85 29.80 0.80
CA VAL A 169 1.45 30.23 0.82
C VAL A 169 1.15 31.09 2.06
N GLN A 170 1.72 30.76 3.23
CA GLN A 170 1.58 31.57 4.45
C GLN A 170 2.25 32.93 4.31
N GLU A 171 3.46 33.00 3.75
CA GLU A 171 4.17 34.25 3.48
C GLU A 171 3.40 35.11 2.49
N LEU A 172 2.86 34.51 1.42
CA LEU A 172 2.02 35.21 0.45
C LEU A 172 0.75 35.77 1.12
N ARG A 173 0.07 34.96 1.93
CA ARG A 173 -1.12 35.36 2.68
C ARG A 173 -0.83 36.55 3.59
N GLU A 174 0.30 36.54 4.28
CA GLU A 174 0.70 37.62 5.18
C GLU A 174 1.08 38.90 4.42
N GLY A 175 1.78 38.75 3.28
CA GLY A 175 2.04 39.85 2.36
C GLY A 175 0.76 40.53 1.87
N PHE A 176 -0.25 39.75 1.47
CA PHE A 176 -1.57 40.28 1.09
C PHE A 176 -2.28 40.96 2.26
N ARG A 177 -2.18 40.40 3.48
CA ARG A 177 -2.80 40.98 4.69
C ARG A 177 -2.24 42.37 5.00
N ILE A 178 -0.96 42.60 4.75
CA ILE A 178 -0.29 43.90 4.94
C ILE A 178 -0.56 44.85 3.77
N LEU A 179 -0.55 44.34 2.54
CA LEU A 179 -0.73 45.13 1.33
C LEU A 179 -2.13 45.73 1.21
N MET A 180 -3.18 44.97 1.54
CA MET A 180 -4.58 45.41 1.41
C MET A 180 -4.90 46.71 2.18
N PRO A 181 -4.53 46.87 3.47
CA PRO A 181 -4.75 48.11 4.21
C PRO A 181 -3.84 49.26 3.75
N LEU A 182 -2.62 48.99 3.26
CA LEU A 182 -1.76 50.02 2.67
C LEU A 182 -2.34 50.59 1.38
N LEU A 183 -2.90 49.74 0.52
CA LEU A 183 -3.63 50.16 -0.67
C LEU A 183 -4.89 50.95 -0.32
N SER A 184 -5.67 50.47 0.66
CA SER A 184 -6.88 51.14 1.12
C SER A 184 -6.58 52.52 1.72
N SER A 185 -5.55 52.63 2.57
CA SER A 185 -5.11 53.90 3.15
C SER A 185 -4.62 54.85 2.05
N THR A 186 -3.73 54.42 1.15
CA THR A 186 -3.24 55.28 0.05
C THR A 186 -4.36 55.75 -0.88
N LEU A 187 -5.29 54.85 -1.26
CA LEU A 187 -6.47 55.20 -2.06
C LEU A 187 -7.40 56.17 -1.32
N SER A 188 -7.62 55.99 -0.03
CA SER A 188 -8.44 56.91 0.77
C SER A 188 -7.80 58.29 0.90
N THR A 189 -6.48 58.35 1.12
CA THR A 189 -5.69 59.59 1.16
C THR A 189 -5.73 60.30 -0.19
N GLN A 190 -5.53 59.59 -1.30
CA GLN A 190 -5.66 60.19 -2.63
C GLN A 190 -7.07 60.70 -2.90
N ASN A 191 -8.10 59.91 -2.60
CA ASN A 191 -9.50 60.33 -2.77
C ASN A 191 -9.88 61.53 -1.88
N CYS A 192 -9.31 61.64 -0.68
CA CYS A 192 -9.49 62.79 0.20
C CYS A 192 -8.81 64.04 -0.37
N SER A 193 -7.57 63.90 -0.84
CA SER A 193 -6.80 64.97 -1.48
C SER A 193 -7.49 65.50 -2.74
N ILE A 194 -7.95 64.61 -3.63
CA ILE A 194 -8.70 64.98 -4.84
C ILE A 194 -9.98 65.73 -4.48
N ARG A 195 -10.75 65.23 -3.50
CA ARG A 195 -11.98 65.91 -3.04
C ARG A 195 -11.70 67.29 -2.43
N HIS A 196 -10.60 67.44 -1.69
CA HIS A 196 -10.20 68.74 -1.15
C HIS A 196 -9.83 69.73 -2.26
N LEU A 197 -9.07 69.29 -3.27
CA LEU A 197 -8.71 70.11 -4.42
C LEU A 197 -9.94 70.50 -5.27
N LEU A 198 -10.91 69.60 -5.41
CA LEU A 198 -12.17 69.91 -6.08
C LEU A 198 -13.00 70.93 -5.30
N ARG A 199 -13.13 70.80 -3.97
CA ARG A 199 -13.80 71.81 -3.13
C ARG A 199 -13.11 73.17 -3.15
N GLU A 200 -11.77 73.22 -3.17
CA GLU A 200 -11.06 74.49 -3.33
C GLU A 200 -11.32 75.12 -4.70
N ARG A 201 -11.45 74.32 -5.76
CA ARG A 201 -11.81 74.79 -7.11
C ARG A 201 -13.24 75.32 -7.15
N GLU A 202 -14.19 74.62 -6.53
CA GLU A 202 -15.58 75.07 -6.40
C GLU A 202 -15.68 76.36 -5.58
N GLY A 203 -15.05 76.44 -4.41
CA GLY A 203 -15.03 77.65 -3.58
C GLY A 203 -14.31 78.84 -4.22
N LYS A 204 -13.28 78.59 -5.05
CA LYS A 204 -12.64 79.65 -5.88
C LYS A 204 -13.54 80.07 -7.04
N GLY A 205 -14.27 79.14 -7.66
CA GLY A 205 -15.27 79.44 -8.68
C GLY A 205 -16.42 80.28 -8.13
N GLU A 206 -16.91 79.96 -6.94
CA GLU A 206 -18.01 80.65 -6.28
C GLU A 206 -17.60 82.05 -5.79
N LYS A 207 -16.38 82.20 -5.24
CA LYS A 207 -15.79 83.52 -4.95
C LYS A 207 -15.60 84.37 -6.20
N ARG A 208 -15.19 83.78 -7.33
CA ARG A 208 -15.00 84.49 -8.60
C ARG A 208 -16.32 84.92 -9.22
N SER A 209 -17.38 84.11 -9.07
CA SER A 209 -18.75 84.47 -9.45
C SER A 209 -19.32 85.58 -8.56
N GLN A 210 -19.03 85.60 -7.26
CA GLN A 210 -19.43 86.70 -6.35
C GLN A 210 -18.68 88.00 -6.64
N LEU A 211 -17.36 87.94 -6.88
CA LEU A 211 -16.55 89.10 -7.30
C LEU A 211 -17.02 89.68 -8.64
N SER A 212 -17.40 88.82 -9.59
CA SER A 212 -17.97 89.27 -10.87
C SER A 212 -19.36 89.90 -10.71
N LEU A 213 -20.19 89.42 -9.77
CA LEU A 213 -21.49 90.01 -9.48
C LEU A 213 -21.38 91.36 -8.75
N GLU A 214 -20.39 91.54 -7.88
CA GLU A 214 -20.08 92.84 -7.27
C GLU A 214 -19.57 93.86 -8.29
N GLU A 215 -18.68 93.48 -9.22
CA GLU A 215 -18.23 94.38 -10.30
C GLU A 215 -19.38 94.82 -11.24
N ILE A 216 -20.33 93.92 -11.53
CA ILE A 216 -21.51 94.22 -12.35
C ILE A 216 -22.49 95.14 -11.60
N LEU A 217 -22.57 95.04 -10.26
CA LEU A 217 -23.39 95.95 -9.44
C LEU A 217 -22.77 97.34 -9.30
N LEU A 218 -21.45 97.44 -9.20
CA LEU A 218 -20.72 98.72 -9.09
C LEU A 218 -20.67 99.53 -10.40
N THR A 219 -20.86 98.90 -11.55
CA THR A 219 -20.85 99.59 -12.86
C THR A 219 -22.20 100.18 -13.26
N LYS A 220 -23.30 99.84 -12.57
CA LYS A 220 -24.65 100.38 -12.88
C LYS A 220 -25.05 101.65 -12.09
N THR A 221 -24.20 102.14 -11.18
CA THR A 221 -24.55 103.24 -10.25
C THR A 221 -23.62 104.45 -10.34
N LYS A 222 -23.32 104.97 -11.55
CA LYS A 222 -22.80 106.34 -11.66
C LYS A 222 -23.10 107.02 -12.99
N LYS A 223 -24.14 107.85 -12.98
CA LYS A 223 -24.48 108.85 -13.99
C LYS A 223 -24.11 110.23 -13.42
N PRO A 224 -23.55 111.17 -14.20
CA PRO A 224 -23.73 112.59 -13.90
C PRO A 224 -24.43 113.30 -15.06
N SER A 225 -25.33 114.21 -14.68
CA SER A 225 -26.17 115.03 -15.54
C SER A 225 -25.95 116.49 -15.13
N SER A 226 -25.45 117.31 -16.07
CA SER A 226 -25.91 118.69 -16.38
C SER A 226 -24.82 119.52 -17.10
N ALA A 227 -25.23 120.18 -18.20
CA ALA A 227 -24.58 121.32 -18.88
C ALA A 227 -25.24 122.64 -18.35
N PRO A 228 -25.09 123.88 -18.92
CA PRO A 228 -24.35 124.36 -20.12
C PRO A 228 -23.70 125.79 -19.99
N HIS A 229 -23.22 126.35 -21.13
CA HIS A 229 -22.91 127.76 -21.48
C HIS A 229 -21.59 128.39 -20.93
N SER A 230 -20.83 129.26 -21.62
CA SER A 230 -21.02 130.07 -22.84
C SER A 230 -19.67 130.57 -23.39
N SER A 231 -19.72 131.04 -24.65
CA SER A 231 -18.96 132.14 -25.29
C SER A 231 -17.45 132.08 -25.64
N ASP A 232 -17.22 132.08 -26.96
CA ASP A 232 -16.46 133.06 -27.77
C ASP A 232 -14.95 132.95 -28.07
N LEU A 233 -14.67 133.36 -29.32
CA LEU A 233 -13.45 133.94 -29.94
C LEU A 233 -12.46 133.03 -30.69
N VAL A 234 -12.66 133.02 -32.02
CA VAL A 234 -11.73 133.54 -33.06
C VAL A 234 -10.23 133.53 -32.73
N ASN A 235 -9.48 132.58 -33.31
CA ASN A 235 -8.53 132.79 -34.43
C ASN A 235 -7.94 131.43 -34.87
#